data_AF-A0A961E710-F1
#
_entry.id   AF-A0A961E710-F1
#
_cell.length_a   1.000
_cell.length_b   1.000
_cell.length_c   1.000
_cell.angle_alpha   90.00
_cell.angle_beta   90.00
_cell.angle_gamma   90.00
#
_symmetry.space_group_name_H-M   'P 1'
#
loop_
_entity.id
_entity.type
_entity.pdbx_description
1 polymer ?
#
loop_
_entity_poly.entity_id
_entity_poly.type
_entity_poly.pdbx_seq_one_letter_code
_entity_poly.pdbx_strand_id
1 'polypeptide(L)'
;MIVVQIAAGVVLAVWGLSSAAPAAVTGVVAAIVIAGWWCCTQIREARSFWTRILFHINGSRVSVGIPVEFADIPATGGPLTDTLVAGDAQARTVEGIGVSVSPDVLVTVIRVRPASPAVRYLDRTGRDRGPGTEPPLALAPLADCLAQFDIALHSIDVVVHTAAAGASGPVSHSYARTLGPIRSTPRTSTFVIVRLDPRNCPEAITRRGGNTEGTARTVAVATRRVAARVTERGLAADILSAAEIPAVLRELTGGLASAEVSQSWGHAYSGPLWCRTVPLDQGGAAQRYSSIDAAVHPAAANPAPTHHRAADHTVLQSDTWARPTAATTTVIGLTGTASAPCVRVITRIIDTDRGTDDRDDGPADTHALCGHQAEALLTGLPHPRSHTAWRHVAPVLGAAARQLIQRIALPCSGSGQLLGADPQGRPVALTLAGPGVSRVVIDARRPLAAQIVLRAIATGAQVVVHTDDPHRWRPMQTAVDRPDRLSLAPANNLPVLPARVEVYDGPVPPPDSPGVTIFQLCELADESARPGNAPATTVFIRQDRRNPHTFSVDTHTGRTVVSIVAVDDEWAIINGRRGSAEPPRTAQGAHLAPVHAAPLANAYPTPVPPAPVPPPPRRAD
;
A
#
# COMPACT_ATOMS: atom_id res chain seq x y z
N MET A 1 21.56 23.98 -21.90
CA MET A 1 23.04 24.02 -21.96
C MET A 1 23.56 24.47 -23.34
N ILE A 2 23.10 23.87 -24.45
CA ILE A 2 23.57 24.20 -25.81
C ILE A 2 23.35 25.68 -26.18
N VAL A 3 22.22 26.27 -25.82
CA VAL A 3 21.91 27.69 -26.13
C VAL A 3 22.81 28.67 -25.36
N VAL A 4 23.19 28.33 -24.12
CA VAL A 4 24.11 29.14 -23.31
C VAL A 4 25.53 29.09 -23.88
N GLN A 5 25.95 27.93 -24.40
CA GLN A 5 27.24 27.77 -25.07
C GLN A 5 27.29 28.53 -26.40
N ILE A 6 26.20 28.55 -27.17
CA ILE A 6 26.11 29.33 -28.41
C ILE A 6 26.14 30.84 -28.10
N ALA A 7 25.42 31.29 -27.08
CA ALA A 7 25.43 32.70 -26.65
C ALA A 7 26.82 33.13 -26.16
N ALA A 8 27.50 32.30 -25.35
CA ALA A 8 28.86 32.56 -24.90
C ALA A 8 29.87 32.59 -26.06
N GLY A 9 29.71 31.71 -27.05
CA GLY A 9 30.54 31.70 -28.26
C GLY A 9 30.38 32.96 -29.12
N VAL A 10 29.16 33.47 -29.26
CA VAL A 10 28.90 34.72 -30.01
C VAL A 10 29.48 35.93 -29.27
N VAL A 11 29.38 35.98 -27.94
CA VAL A 11 29.96 37.07 -27.14
C VAL A 11 31.49 37.07 -27.24
N LEU A 12 32.13 35.90 -27.19
CA LEU A 12 33.59 35.76 -27.35
C LEU A 12 34.05 36.12 -28.77
N ALA A 13 33.29 35.74 -29.79
CA ALA A 13 33.60 36.08 -31.19
C ALA A 13 33.49 37.59 -31.46
N VAL A 14 32.53 38.28 -30.85
CA VAL A 14 32.39 39.75 -30.96
C VAL A 14 33.48 40.47 -30.17
N TRP A 15 33.96 39.89 -29.07
CA TRP A 15 35.05 40.44 -28.26
C TRP A 15 36.42 40.34 -28.96
N GLY A 16 36.64 39.29 -29.76
CA GLY A 16 37.90 39.10 -30.50
C GLY A 16 38.08 40.00 -31.73
N LEU A 17 37.00 40.57 -32.29
CA LEU A 17 37.05 41.32 -33.55
C LEU A 17 37.02 42.86 -33.39
N SER A 18 36.89 43.42 -32.19
CA SER A 18 36.75 44.87 -32.02
C SER A 18 37.76 45.45 -31.01
N SER A 19 38.89 45.94 -31.50
CA SER A 19 39.87 46.67 -30.68
C SER A 19 39.49 48.13 -30.40
N ALA A 20 38.27 48.57 -30.73
CA ALA A 20 37.80 49.93 -30.42
C ALA A 20 36.27 50.05 -30.53
N ALA A 21 35.54 49.76 -29.45
CA ALA A 21 34.19 50.29 -29.21
C ALA A 21 33.82 50.18 -27.72
N PRO A 22 33.06 51.15 -27.14
CA PRO A 22 32.90 51.28 -25.69
C PRO A 22 31.95 50.21 -25.13
N ALA A 23 32.25 49.77 -23.89
CA ALA A 23 31.53 48.75 -23.11
C ALA A 23 29.99 48.92 -23.02
N ALA A 24 29.47 50.08 -23.39
CA ALA A 24 28.04 50.36 -23.47
C ALA A 24 27.30 49.51 -24.51
N VAL A 25 27.91 49.21 -25.66
CA VAL A 25 27.23 48.46 -26.74
C VAL A 25 27.02 47.00 -26.35
N THR A 26 27.98 46.40 -25.66
CA THR A 26 27.92 45.00 -25.19
C THR A 26 26.85 44.81 -24.12
N GLY A 27 26.69 45.78 -23.22
CA GLY A 27 25.65 45.76 -22.19
C GLY A 27 24.23 45.83 -22.78
N VAL A 28 24.03 46.66 -23.80
CA VAL A 28 22.73 46.81 -24.47
C VAL A 28 22.33 45.52 -25.21
N VAL A 29 23.26 44.87 -25.90
CA VAL A 29 22.98 43.60 -26.59
C VAL A 29 22.65 42.48 -25.59
N ALA A 30 23.39 42.37 -24.49
CA ALA A 30 23.10 41.39 -23.44
C ALA A 30 21.71 41.63 -22.81
N ALA A 31 21.36 42.89 -22.53
CA ALA A 31 20.06 43.25 -21.98
C ALA A 31 18.90 42.91 -22.94
N ILE A 32 19.08 43.16 -24.25
CA ILE A 32 18.08 42.82 -25.27
C ILE A 32 17.89 41.31 -25.39
N VAL A 33 18.97 40.52 -25.30
CA VAL A 33 18.87 39.06 -25.35
C VAL A 33 18.20 38.48 -24.11
N ILE A 34 18.51 39.02 -22.91
CA ILE A 34 17.88 38.59 -21.66
C ILE A 34 16.40 38.99 -21.63
N ALA A 35 16.08 40.22 -22.06
CA ALA A 35 14.69 40.68 -22.15
C ALA A 35 13.90 39.90 -23.21
N GLY A 36 14.51 39.58 -24.35
CA GLY A 36 13.92 38.75 -25.39
C GLY A 36 13.68 37.32 -24.91
N TRP A 37 14.63 36.73 -24.18
CA TRP A 37 14.47 35.40 -23.59
C TRP A 37 13.35 35.37 -22.54
N TRP A 38 13.34 36.34 -21.61
CA TRP A 38 12.29 36.48 -20.59
C TRP A 38 10.91 36.72 -21.21
N CYS A 39 10.84 37.55 -22.25
CA CYS A 39 9.62 37.84 -23.00
C CYS A 39 9.12 36.59 -23.74
N CYS A 40 10.00 35.82 -24.38
CA CYS A 40 9.63 34.57 -25.05
C CYS A 40 9.15 33.48 -24.07
N THR A 41 9.73 33.37 -22.87
CA THR A 41 9.26 32.43 -21.85
C THR A 41 7.89 32.82 -21.30
N GLN A 42 7.67 34.12 -21.05
CA GLN A 42 6.38 34.65 -20.61
C GLN A 42 5.30 34.57 -21.70
N ILE A 43 5.63 34.82 -22.97
CA ILE A 43 4.71 34.68 -24.10
C ILE A 43 4.32 33.22 -24.32
N ARG A 44 5.20 32.25 -24.02
CA ARG A 44 4.91 30.82 -24.16
C ARG A 44 3.97 30.31 -23.06
N GLU A 45 4.11 30.79 -21.83
CA GLU A 45 3.14 30.56 -20.75
C GLU A 45 1.82 31.29 -21.02
N ALA A 46 1.88 32.55 -21.46
CA ALA A 46 0.70 33.35 -21.80
C ALA A 46 -0.07 32.80 -22.99
N ARG A 47 0.58 32.23 -24.02
CA ARG A 47 -0.13 31.58 -25.14
C ARG A 47 -0.89 30.34 -24.68
N SER A 48 -0.37 29.58 -23.70
CA SER A 48 -1.09 28.43 -23.11
C SER A 48 -2.29 28.85 -22.25
N PHE A 49 -2.19 30.01 -21.62
CA PHE A 49 -3.25 30.64 -20.83
C PHE A 49 -4.33 31.25 -21.73
N TRP A 50 -3.93 31.96 -22.80
CA TRP A 50 -4.84 32.56 -23.78
C TRP A 50 -5.52 31.54 -24.68
N THR A 51 -4.86 30.43 -25.08
CA THR A 51 -5.57 29.34 -25.78
C THR A 51 -6.59 28.65 -24.88
N ARG A 52 -6.32 28.51 -23.58
CA ARG A 52 -7.31 28.02 -22.59
C ARG A 52 -8.51 28.96 -22.44
N ILE A 53 -8.29 30.28 -22.44
CA ILE A 53 -9.37 31.29 -22.37
C ILE A 53 -10.14 31.39 -23.70
N LEU A 54 -9.45 31.44 -24.85
CA LEU A 54 -10.09 31.52 -26.17
C LEU A 54 -10.92 30.27 -26.50
N PHE A 55 -10.54 29.08 -26.02
CA PHE A 55 -11.36 27.88 -26.17
C PHE A 55 -12.57 27.88 -25.21
N HIS A 56 -12.47 28.47 -24.02
CA HIS A 56 -13.61 28.65 -23.12
C HIS A 56 -14.61 29.68 -23.65
N ILE A 57 -14.15 30.74 -24.32
CA ILE A 57 -15.02 31.80 -24.87
C ILE A 57 -15.68 31.38 -26.19
N ASN A 58 -15.03 30.54 -27.02
CA ASN A 58 -15.65 30.00 -28.24
C ASN A 58 -16.48 28.72 -28.01
N GLY A 59 -16.28 28.01 -26.90
CA GLY A 59 -17.13 26.87 -26.50
C GLY A 59 -18.47 27.28 -25.88
N SER A 60 -18.65 28.54 -25.49
CA SER A 60 -19.84 29.05 -24.81
C SER A 60 -20.90 29.67 -25.74
N ARG A 61 -20.92 29.32 -27.04
CA ARG A 61 -21.92 29.83 -28.00
C ARG A 61 -22.60 28.76 -28.83
N VAL A 62 -22.96 27.61 -28.24
CA VAL A 62 -24.17 26.85 -28.65
C VAL A 62 -24.72 26.15 -27.41
N SER A 63 -25.67 26.81 -26.73
CA SER A 63 -26.68 26.17 -25.90
C SER A 63 -27.87 27.11 -25.94
N VAL A 64 -28.77 26.83 -26.89
CA VAL A 64 -30.09 27.43 -26.95
C VAL A 64 -30.81 27.02 -25.67
N GLY A 65 -31.34 28.03 -24.97
CA GLY A 65 -32.03 27.85 -23.70
C GLY A 65 -33.17 26.85 -23.80
N ILE A 66 -33.08 25.81 -22.98
CA ILE A 66 -34.22 25.09 -22.45
C ILE A 66 -34.27 25.51 -20.97
N PRO A 67 -35.39 26.03 -20.45
CA PRO A 67 -35.49 26.33 -19.03
C PRO A 67 -35.31 25.01 -18.27
N VAL A 68 -34.25 24.94 -17.44
CA VAL A 68 -34.06 23.83 -16.50
C VAL A 68 -35.18 23.95 -15.48
N GLU A 69 -36.21 23.13 -15.68
CA GLU A 69 -37.28 22.91 -14.72
C GLU A 69 -36.66 22.25 -13.48
N PHE A 70 -37.07 22.67 -12.29
CA PHE A 70 -36.55 22.28 -10.98
C PHE A 70 -36.71 20.76 -10.64
N ALA A 71 -36.95 19.91 -11.63
CA ALA A 71 -37.19 18.48 -11.52
C ALA A 71 -35.95 17.59 -11.78
N ASP A 72 -34.82 18.14 -12.27
CA ASP A 72 -33.59 17.38 -12.57
C ASP A 72 -32.52 17.41 -11.45
N ILE A 73 -32.91 17.79 -10.22
CA ILE A 73 -32.15 17.34 -9.04
C ILE A 73 -32.61 15.89 -8.83
N PRO A 74 -31.75 14.87 -8.99
CA PRO A 74 -32.15 13.52 -8.65
C PRO A 74 -32.40 13.50 -7.14
N ALA A 75 -33.67 13.56 -6.78
CA ALA A 75 -34.13 13.22 -5.46
C ALA A 75 -33.70 11.77 -5.22
N THR A 76 -32.93 11.54 -4.15
CA THR A 76 -32.69 10.20 -3.56
C THR A 76 -32.01 9.14 -4.44
N GLY A 77 -30.75 8.82 -4.09
CA GLY A 77 -30.25 7.43 -4.03
C GLY A 77 -30.63 6.46 -5.15
N GLY A 78 -30.25 6.76 -6.40
CA GLY A 78 -30.16 5.69 -7.40
C GLY A 78 -29.13 4.64 -6.96
N PRO A 79 -29.35 3.33 -7.23
CA PRO A 79 -28.45 2.28 -6.78
C PRO A 79 -27.04 2.52 -7.35
N LEU A 80 -26.01 2.44 -6.50
CA LEU A 80 -24.60 2.51 -6.94
C LEU A 80 -24.27 1.43 -8.00
N THR A 81 -25.08 0.38 -8.09
CA THR A 81 -25.03 -0.61 -9.17
C THR A 81 -25.13 0.08 -10.52
N ASP A 82 -26.03 1.04 -10.75
CA ASP A 82 -26.07 1.78 -12.03
C ASP A 82 -24.82 2.65 -12.25
N THR A 83 -24.06 3.00 -11.21
CA THR A 83 -22.81 3.80 -11.36
C THR A 83 -21.54 2.96 -11.49
N LEU A 84 -21.56 1.69 -11.05
CA LEU A 84 -20.50 0.69 -11.23
C LEU A 84 -20.78 -0.24 -12.43
N VAL A 85 -22.05 -0.40 -12.83
CA VAL A 85 -22.56 -1.28 -13.90
C VAL A 85 -22.95 -0.51 -15.17
N ALA A 86 -23.12 0.82 -15.16
CA ALA A 86 -23.32 1.58 -16.40
C ALA A 86 -22.06 1.59 -17.29
N GLY A 87 -21.89 0.52 -18.07
CA GLY A 87 -22.09 0.57 -19.52
C GLY A 87 -21.00 1.18 -20.40
N ASP A 88 -20.26 2.20 -19.95
CA ASP A 88 -19.40 2.99 -20.86
C ASP A 88 -17.89 2.84 -20.61
N ALA A 89 -17.48 2.29 -19.46
CA ALA A 89 -16.07 2.11 -19.13
C ALA A 89 -15.49 0.86 -19.82
N GLN A 90 -15.28 0.92 -21.13
CA GLN A 90 -14.70 -0.22 -21.85
C GLN A 90 -13.20 -0.28 -21.61
N ALA A 91 -12.75 -1.32 -20.91
CA ALA A 91 -11.33 -1.62 -20.79
C ALA A 91 -10.78 -2.05 -22.15
N ARG A 92 -9.83 -1.28 -22.69
CA ARG A 92 -9.14 -1.57 -23.94
C ARG A 92 -7.69 -1.92 -23.67
N THR A 93 -7.12 -2.80 -24.49
CA THR A 93 -5.69 -3.12 -24.42
C THR A 93 -4.95 -2.30 -25.48
N VAL A 94 -3.95 -1.54 -25.07
CA VAL A 94 -3.09 -0.74 -25.95
C VAL A 94 -1.66 -1.14 -25.65
N GLU A 95 -1.02 -1.86 -26.58
CA GLU A 95 0.36 -2.36 -26.39
C GLU A 95 0.55 -3.12 -25.05
N GLY A 96 -0.41 -3.97 -24.70
CA GLY A 96 -0.44 -4.75 -23.45
C GLY A 96 -0.97 -4.00 -22.22
N ILE A 97 -1.20 -2.68 -22.31
CA ILE A 97 -1.68 -1.86 -21.20
C ILE A 97 -3.21 -1.81 -21.20
N GLY A 98 -3.81 -2.09 -20.05
CA GLY A 98 -5.23 -1.91 -19.79
C GLY A 98 -5.59 -0.43 -19.61
N VAL A 99 -6.50 0.06 -20.42
CA VAL A 99 -7.01 1.43 -20.38
C VAL A 99 -8.51 1.39 -20.18
N SER A 100 -9.00 1.84 -19.02
CA SER A 100 -10.43 2.09 -18.84
C SER A 100 -10.77 3.45 -19.45
N VAL A 101 -11.63 3.45 -20.47
CA VAL A 101 -11.95 4.63 -21.28
C VAL A 101 -13.32 5.18 -20.88
N SER A 102 -13.39 6.50 -20.71
CA SER A 102 -14.63 7.29 -20.67
C SER A 102 -14.46 8.47 -21.64
N PRO A 103 -15.55 9.15 -22.07
CA PRO A 103 -15.45 10.31 -22.95
C PRO A 103 -14.49 11.40 -22.43
N ASP A 104 -14.40 11.57 -21.11
CA ASP A 104 -13.64 12.66 -20.49
C ASP A 104 -12.26 12.25 -19.95
N VAL A 105 -12.08 11.01 -19.50
CA VAL A 105 -10.88 10.58 -18.78
C VAL A 105 -10.51 9.14 -19.12
N LEU A 106 -9.23 8.92 -19.41
CA LEU A 106 -8.62 7.60 -19.55
C LEU A 106 -7.90 7.24 -18.25
N VAL A 107 -8.06 5.99 -17.81
CA VAL A 107 -7.49 5.48 -16.56
C VAL A 107 -6.61 4.27 -16.84
N THR A 108 -5.41 4.25 -16.27
CA THR A 108 -4.50 3.10 -16.27
C THR A 108 -4.02 2.81 -14.86
N VAL A 109 -3.59 1.58 -14.61
CA VAL A 109 -3.22 1.11 -13.27
C VAL A 109 -1.82 0.49 -13.31
N ILE A 110 -1.01 0.85 -12.33
CA ILE A 110 0.31 0.26 -12.08
C ILE A 110 0.27 -0.37 -10.70
N ARG A 111 0.64 -1.66 -10.59
CA ARG A 111 0.91 -2.29 -9.29
C ARG A 111 2.36 -2.02 -8.92
N VAL A 112 2.58 -1.49 -7.73
CA VAL A 112 3.91 -1.22 -7.18
C VAL A 112 4.25 -2.30 -6.16
N ARG A 113 5.48 -2.83 -6.24
CA ARG A 113 5.95 -3.92 -5.38
C ARG A 113 7.44 -3.76 -5.09
N PRO A 114 7.98 -4.43 -4.07
CA PRO A 114 9.42 -4.71 -4.03
C PRO A 114 9.88 -5.49 -5.28
N ALA A 115 11.11 -5.23 -5.72
CA ALA A 115 11.71 -5.88 -6.88
C ALA A 115 11.90 -7.40 -6.69
N SER A 116 12.16 -7.83 -5.46
CA SER A 116 12.30 -9.23 -5.07
C SER A 116 11.82 -9.42 -3.63
N PRO A 117 11.35 -10.62 -3.25
CA PRO A 117 11.04 -10.95 -1.86
C PRO A 117 12.27 -10.76 -0.97
N ALA A 118 12.08 -10.10 0.16
CA ALA A 118 13.12 -9.81 1.13
C ALA A 118 12.63 -10.08 2.55
N VAL A 119 13.52 -10.65 3.38
CA VAL A 119 13.25 -10.92 4.79
C VAL A 119 13.09 -9.59 5.53
N ARG A 120 12.05 -9.51 6.36
CA ARG A 120 11.73 -8.35 7.20
C ARG A 120 11.90 -8.68 8.67
N TYR A 121 12.41 -7.72 9.44
CA TYR A 121 12.64 -7.85 10.87
C TYR A 121 11.65 -6.94 11.59
N LEU A 122 10.60 -7.55 12.14
CA LEU A 122 9.46 -6.80 12.67
C LEU A 122 9.75 -6.31 14.09
N ASP A 123 9.48 -5.04 14.33
CA ASP A 123 9.33 -4.53 15.69
C ASP A 123 7.93 -4.85 16.26
N ARG A 124 7.65 -4.41 17.49
CA ARG A 124 6.32 -4.60 18.12
C ARG A 124 5.19 -3.90 17.35
N THR A 125 5.49 -2.87 16.58
CA THR A 125 4.54 -2.15 15.71
C THR A 125 4.39 -2.82 14.34
N GLY A 126 5.08 -3.94 14.10
CA GLY A 126 5.10 -4.67 12.83
C GLY A 126 5.82 -3.95 11.70
N ARG A 127 6.63 -2.93 12.03
CA ARG A 127 7.47 -2.23 11.06
C ARG A 127 8.77 -2.97 10.88
N ASP A 128 9.26 -2.96 9.65
CA ASP A 128 10.57 -3.50 9.34
C ASP A 128 11.66 -2.55 9.87
N ARG A 129 12.55 -3.06 10.72
CA ARG A 129 13.75 -2.37 11.20
C ARG A 129 15.03 -3.13 10.86
N GLY A 130 14.94 -4.03 9.89
CA GLY A 130 16.04 -4.87 9.46
C GLY A 130 17.07 -4.14 8.59
N PRO A 131 18.28 -4.71 8.46
CA PRO A 131 19.21 -4.29 7.43
C PRO A 131 18.59 -4.50 6.05
N GLY A 132 18.74 -3.53 5.15
CA GLY A 132 18.17 -3.61 3.80
C GLY A 132 16.65 -3.43 3.75
N THR A 133 16.10 -2.61 4.65
CA THR A 133 14.68 -2.23 4.66
C THR A 133 14.21 -1.86 3.25
N GLU A 134 13.04 -2.36 2.89
CA GLU A 134 12.45 -2.10 1.57
C GLU A 134 12.34 -0.60 1.30
N PRO A 135 12.75 -0.13 0.09
CA PRO A 135 12.58 1.27 -0.26
C PRO A 135 11.08 1.61 -0.27
N PRO A 136 10.64 2.63 0.48
CA PRO A 136 9.24 3.04 0.44
C PRO A 136 8.93 3.73 -0.90
N LEU A 137 7.66 3.72 -1.29
CA LEU A 137 7.18 4.51 -2.42
C LEU A 137 7.09 5.98 -2.00
N ALA A 138 7.99 6.80 -2.54
CA ALA A 138 7.99 8.24 -2.32
C ALA A 138 7.03 8.96 -3.28
N LEU A 139 6.33 10.00 -2.80
CA LEU A 139 5.38 10.74 -3.62
C LEU A 139 6.02 11.75 -4.56
N ALA A 140 7.17 12.34 -4.19
CA ALA A 140 7.81 13.40 -4.98
C ALA A 140 8.08 13.02 -6.46
N PRO A 141 8.66 11.85 -6.77
CA PRO A 141 8.89 11.46 -8.17
C PRO A 141 7.59 11.28 -8.96
N LEU A 142 6.50 10.86 -8.30
CA LEU A 142 5.18 10.72 -8.91
C LEU A 142 4.54 12.09 -9.16
N ALA A 143 4.66 13.02 -8.23
CA ALA A 143 4.18 14.39 -8.39
C ALA A 143 4.85 15.11 -9.58
N ASP A 144 6.16 14.91 -9.77
CA ASP A 144 6.89 15.42 -10.95
C ASP A 144 6.31 14.85 -12.26
N CYS A 145 5.73 13.65 -12.22
CA CYS A 145 5.14 13.01 -13.38
C CYS A 145 3.75 13.56 -13.74
N LEU A 146 3.16 14.50 -12.98
CA LEU A 146 1.93 15.19 -13.39
C LEU A 146 2.11 16.02 -14.66
N ALA A 147 3.32 16.56 -14.88
CA ALA A 147 3.68 17.30 -16.08
C ALA A 147 4.88 16.62 -16.78
N GLN A 148 4.62 15.87 -17.85
CA GLN A 148 5.60 15.05 -18.55
C GLN A 148 5.86 15.56 -19.96
N PHE A 149 6.88 16.39 -20.14
CA PHE A 149 7.20 16.98 -21.46
C PHE A 149 5.95 17.61 -22.10
N ASP A 150 5.33 16.92 -23.07
CA ASP A 150 4.15 17.33 -23.78
C ASP A 150 2.81 16.80 -23.25
N ILE A 151 2.82 16.02 -22.18
CA ILE A 151 1.64 15.39 -21.59
C ILE A 151 1.41 15.98 -20.20
N ALA A 152 0.22 16.55 -19.98
CA ALA A 152 -0.26 16.96 -18.66
C ALA A 152 -1.28 15.94 -18.16
N LEU A 153 -0.94 15.18 -17.11
CA LEU A 153 -1.85 14.25 -16.49
C LEU A 153 -2.96 15.00 -15.73
N HIS A 154 -4.15 14.41 -15.70
CA HIS A 154 -5.27 14.92 -14.92
C HIS A 154 -5.05 14.68 -13.43
N SER A 155 -4.67 13.46 -13.06
CA SER A 155 -4.30 13.11 -11.69
C SER A 155 -3.43 11.86 -11.62
N ILE A 156 -2.73 11.71 -10.49
CA ILE A 156 -2.13 10.44 -10.07
C ILE A 156 -2.67 10.14 -8.68
N ASP A 157 -3.35 9.00 -8.51
CA ASP A 157 -3.74 8.53 -7.18
C ASP A 157 -2.81 7.39 -6.76
N VAL A 158 -2.27 7.47 -5.54
CA VAL A 158 -1.55 6.37 -4.91
C VAL A 158 -2.47 5.70 -3.90
N VAL A 159 -2.71 4.41 -4.09
CA VAL A 159 -3.65 3.62 -3.30
C VAL A 159 -2.87 2.58 -2.52
N VAL A 160 -2.96 2.61 -1.19
CA VAL A 160 -2.43 1.58 -0.30
C VAL A 160 -3.61 0.81 0.27
N HIS A 161 -3.75 -0.44 -0.12
CA HIS A 161 -4.81 -1.33 0.35
C HIS A 161 -4.22 -2.38 1.28
N THR A 162 -4.69 -2.38 2.50
CA THR A 162 -4.31 -3.32 3.56
C THR A 162 -5.50 -4.20 3.89
N ALA A 163 -5.36 -5.50 3.69
CA ALA A 163 -6.37 -6.48 4.11
C ALA A 163 -5.94 -7.11 5.43
N ALA A 164 -6.87 -7.33 6.35
CA ALA A 164 -6.57 -8.10 7.55
C ALA A 164 -6.18 -9.54 7.20
N ALA A 165 -5.31 -10.13 8.02
CA ALA A 165 -5.13 -11.59 8.05
C ALA A 165 -6.52 -12.21 8.22
N GLY A 166 -6.87 -13.22 7.42
CA GLY A 166 -8.26 -13.65 7.20
C GLY A 166 -9.03 -13.77 8.51
N ALA A 167 -9.87 -12.79 8.85
CA ALA A 167 -10.18 -12.47 10.25
C ALA A 167 -11.09 -13.47 10.99
N SER A 168 -11.35 -14.66 10.42
CA SER A 168 -12.26 -15.63 11.01
C SER A 168 -11.79 -17.07 10.82
N GLY A 169 -11.99 -17.89 11.85
CA GLY A 169 -11.67 -19.31 11.87
C GLY A 169 -10.47 -19.68 12.77
N PRO A 170 -10.31 -20.97 13.10
CA PRO A 170 -9.32 -21.46 14.06
C PRO A 170 -7.86 -21.16 13.64
N VAL A 171 -7.59 -21.16 12.34
CA VAL A 171 -6.26 -20.87 11.76
C VAL A 171 -5.80 -19.45 12.11
N SER A 172 -6.69 -18.48 11.95
CA SER A 172 -6.37 -17.07 12.16
C SER A 172 -6.21 -16.73 13.63
N HIS A 173 -6.99 -17.36 14.51
CA HIS A 173 -6.81 -17.26 15.96
C HIS A 173 -5.47 -17.83 16.42
N SER A 174 -5.10 -19.02 15.89
CA SER A 174 -3.79 -19.64 16.16
C SER A 174 -2.64 -18.74 15.69
N TYR A 175 -2.77 -18.15 14.50
CA TYR A 175 -1.76 -17.24 13.96
C TYR A 175 -1.65 -15.94 14.77
N ALA A 176 -2.77 -15.35 15.17
CA ALA A 176 -2.77 -14.17 16.05
C ALA A 176 -2.09 -14.46 17.40
N ARG A 177 -2.30 -15.65 17.98
CA ARG A 177 -1.61 -16.08 19.21
C ARG A 177 -0.10 -16.24 19.00
N THR A 178 0.31 -16.73 17.83
CA THR A 178 1.72 -16.85 17.45
C THR A 178 2.39 -15.49 17.32
N LEU A 179 1.71 -14.52 16.70
CA LEU A 179 2.18 -13.14 16.60
C LEU A 179 2.28 -12.46 17.97
N GLY A 180 1.40 -12.82 18.91
CA GLY A 180 1.35 -12.22 20.24
C GLY A 180 1.21 -10.69 20.15
N PRO A 181 2.14 -9.90 20.70
CA PRO A 181 2.06 -8.44 20.64
C PRO A 181 2.43 -7.84 19.26
N ILE A 182 2.98 -8.64 18.33
CA ILE A 182 3.47 -8.13 17.04
C ILE A 182 2.30 -7.68 16.18
N ARG A 183 2.30 -6.39 15.83
CA ARG A 183 1.27 -5.76 15.00
C ARG A 183 1.54 -5.91 13.50
N SER A 184 1.43 -7.13 12.99
CA SER A 184 1.71 -7.41 11.57
C SER A 184 0.51 -7.10 10.66
N THR A 185 0.80 -6.44 9.53
CA THR A 185 -0.09 -6.41 8.37
C THR A 185 0.50 -7.31 7.28
N PRO A 186 0.05 -8.57 7.15
CA PRO A 186 0.69 -9.51 6.24
C PRO A 186 0.38 -9.18 4.78
N ARG A 187 -0.80 -8.61 4.49
CA ARG A 187 -1.25 -8.26 3.15
C ARG A 187 -1.43 -6.75 2.99
N THR A 188 -0.52 -6.15 2.24
CA THR A 188 -0.66 -4.79 1.73
C THR A 188 -0.30 -4.78 0.26
N SER A 189 -1.18 -4.19 -0.55
CA SER A 189 -1.00 -3.98 -1.99
C SER A 189 -0.97 -2.48 -2.27
N THR A 190 -0.03 -2.04 -3.09
CA THR A 190 0.08 -0.63 -3.48
C THR A 190 -0.12 -0.47 -4.98
N PHE A 191 -1.00 0.47 -5.35
CA PHE A 191 -1.32 0.79 -6.73
C PHE A 191 -1.10 2.27 -7.01
N VAL A 192 -0.70 2.58 -8.24
CA VAL A 192 -0.65 3.94 -8.78
C VAL A 192 -1.62 4.00 -9.95
N ILE A 193 -2.65 4.83 -9.81
CA ILE A 193 -3.69 5.04 -10.81
C ILE A 193 -3.40 6.34 -11.54
N VAL A 194 -3.18 6.24 -12.84
CA VAL A 194 -2.82 7.37 -13.70
C VAL A 194 -4.03 7.75 -14.54
N ARG A 195 -4.41 9.04 -14.48
CA ARG A 195 -5.54 9.58 -15.24
C ARG A 195 -5.11 10.65 -16.23
N LEU A 196 -5.63 10.55 -17.45
CA LEU A 196 -5.40 11.51 -18.52
C LEU A 196 -6.73 12.02 -19.05
N ASP A 197 -6.91 13.35 -19.07
CA ASP A 197 -7.99 14.00 -19.80
C ASP A 197 -7.44 14.41 -21.17
N PRO A 198 -7.97 13.86 -22.28
CA PRO A 198 -7.43 14.10 -23.62
C PRO A 198 -7.53 15.56 -24.04
N ARG A 199 -8.47 16.34 -23.48
CA ARG A 199 -8.63 17.77 -23.77
C ARG A 199 -7.45 18.61 -23.29
N ASN A 200 -6.69 18.11 -22.31
CA ASN A 200 -5.47 18.76 -21.82
C ASN A 200 -4.23 18.43 -22.66
N CYS A 201 -4.30 17.45 -23.57
CA CYS A 201 -3.15 16.93 -24.31
C CYS A 201 -3.34 16.88 -25.85
N PRO A 202 -3.99 17.86 -26.51
CA PRO A 202 -4.34 17.74 -27.93
C PRO A 202 -3.11 17.60 -28.83
N GLU A 203 -2.06 18.40 -28.63
CA GLU A 203 -0.84 18.31 -29.44
C GLU A 203 -0.10 16.98 -29.29
N ALA A 204 -0.07 16.44 -28.06
CA ALA A 204 0.55 15.16 -27.77
C ALA A 204 -0.18 14.01 -28.47
N ILE A 205 -1.51 14.08 -28.53
CA ILE A 205 -2.37 13.13 -29.23
C ILE A 205 -2.13 13.22 -30.74
N THR A 206 -2.13 14.43 -31.31
CA THR A 206 -1.87 14.64 -32.74
C THR A 206 -0.50 14.10 -33.16
N ARG A 207 0.56 14.35 -32.38
CA ARG A 207 1.92 13.81 -32.65
C ARG A 207 1.97 12.28 -32.66
N ARG A 208 1.01 11.60 -32.02
CA ARG A 208 0.95 10.14 -31.88
C ARG A 208 -0.07 9.48 -32.83
N GLY A 209 -0.55 10.23 -33.83
CA GLY A 209 -1.47 9.75 -34.87
C GLY A 209 -2.89 10.34 -34.79
N GLY A 210 -3.18 11.19 -33.80
CA GLY A 210 -4.51 11.75 -33.59
C GLY A 210 -5.52 10.70 -33.11
N ASN A 211 -6.82 11.02 -33.16
CA ASN A 211 -7.94 10.10 -32.92
C ASN A 211 -7.87 9.30 -31.59
N THR A 212 -8.64 8.20 -31.50
CA THR A 212 -8.71 7.33 -30.32
C THR A 212 -7.42 6.56 -30.08
N GLU A 213 -6.70 6.17 -31.13
CA GLU A 213 -5.43 5.44 -31.06
C GLU A 213 -4.29 6.34 -30.56
N GLY A 214 -4.16 7.56 -31.07
CA GLY A 214 -3.20 8.54 -30.56
C GLY A 214 -3.50 8.92 -29.10
N THR A 215 -4.78 8.96 -28.71
CA THR A 215 -5.19 9.17 -27.31
C THR A 215 -4.75 8.02 -26.41
N ALA A 216 -5.03 6.78 -26.82
CA ALA A 216 -4.59 5.56 -26.18
C ALA A 216 -3.05 5.48 -26.04
N ARG A 217 -2.31 5.77 -27.12
CA ARG A 217 -0.84 5.82 -27.10
C ARG A 217 -0.30 6.91 -26.17
N THR A 218 -0.99 8.06 -26.10
CA THR A 218 -0.61 9.16 -25.21
C THR A 218 -0.68 8.74 -23.74
N VAL A 219 -1.79 8.12 -23.31
CA VAL A 219 -1.89 7.62 -21.93
C VAL A 219 -0.90 6.48 -21.68
N ALA A 220 -0.74 5.54 -22.62
CA ALA A 220 0.24 4.44 -22.51
C ALA A 220 1.67 4.95 -22.29
N VAL A 221 2.11 5.95 -23.07
CA VAL A 221 3.43 6.58 -22.90
C VAL A 221 3.54 7.25 -21.53
N ALA A 222 2.50 7.94 -21.08
CA ALA A 222 2.51 8.60 -19.79
C ALA A 222 2.60 7.60 -18.62
N THR A 223 1.86 6.50 -18.70
CA THR A 223 1.88 5.41 -17.72
C THR A 223 3.24 4.72 -17.67
N ARG A 224 3.86 4.44 -18.82
CA ARG A 224 5.22 3.87 -18.87
C ARG A 224 6.26 4.78 -18.23
N ARG A 225 6.14 6.10 -18.39
CA ARG A 225 7.04 7.07 -17.73
C ARG A 225 6.86 7.07 -16.21
N VAL A 226 5.61 6.99 -15.72
CA VAL A 226 5.34 6.83 -14.29
C VAL A 226 5.94 5.52 -13.76
N ALA A 227 5.75 4.40 -14.47
CA ALA A 227 6.32 3.10 -14.09
C ALA A 227 7.86 3.11 -14.09
N ALA A 228 8.47 3.74 -15.09
CA ALA A 228 9.92 3.92 -15.15
C ALA A 228 10.44 4.71 -13.93
N ARG A 229 9.74 5.78 -13.54
CA ARG A 229 10.08 6.57 -12.35
C ARG A 229 10.01 5.79 -11.04
N VAL A 230 9.06 4.86 -10.93
CA VAL A 230 8.98 3.92 -9.80
C VAL A 230 10.16 2.95 -9.84
N THR A 231 10.51 2.44 -11.03
CA THR A 231 11.60 1.48 -11.23
C THR A 231 12.98 2.08 -10.93
N GLU A 232 13.20 3.36 -11.28
CA GLU A 232 14.41 4.12 -10.92
C GLU A 232 14.66 4.21 -9.41
N ARG A 233 13.63 3.98 -8.58
CA ARG A 233 13.73 3.95 -7.12
C ARG A 233 13.95 2.55 -6.55
N GLY A 234 14.21 1.55 -7.39
CA GLY A 234 14.48 0.17 -6.98
C GLY A 234 13.24 -0.67 -6.68
N LEU A 235 12.06 -0.19 -7.08
CA LEU A 235 10.78 -0.90 -6.97
C LEU A 235 10.41 -1.58 -8.30
N ALA A 236 9.58 -2.62 -8.24
CA ALA A 236 8.93 -3.16 -9.44
C ALA A 236 7.61 -2.43 -9.70
N ALA A 237 7.34 -2.17 -10.98
CA ALA A 237 6.13 -1.51 -11.45
C ALA A 237 5.47 -2.34 -12.56
N ASP A 238 4.44 -3.11 -12.21
CA ASP A 238 3.70 -3.91 -13.19
C ASP A 238 2.53 -3.07 -13.74
N ILE A 239 2.58 -2.73 -15.02
CA ILE A 239 1.46 -2.05 -15.69
C ILE A 239 0.38 -3.10 -15.98
N LEU A 240 -0.82 -2.88 -15.48
CA LEU A 240 -1.89 -3.88 -15.57
C LEU A 240 -2.55 -3.89 -16.95
N SER A 241 -2.90 -5.08 -17.39
CA SER A 241 -3.72 -5.33 -18.57
C SER A 241 -5.21 -5.08 -18.29
N ALA A 242 -6.02 -4.99 -19.34
CA ALA A 242 -7.47 -4.79 -19.22
C ALA A 242 -8.15 -5.90 -18.42
N ALA A 243 -7.64 -7.14 -18.51
CA ALA A 243 -8.19 -8.30 -17.79
C ALA A 243 -7.88 -8.28 -16.28
N GLU A 244 -6.84 -7.56 -15.85
CA GLU A 244 -6.44 -7.48 -14.44
C GLU A 244 -7.14 -6.35 -13.67
N ILE A 245 -7.60 -5.31 -14.36
CA ILE A 245 -8.29 -4.15 -13.74
C ILE A 245 -9.51 -4.57 -12.90
N PRO A 246 -10.41 -5.46 -13.37
CA PRO A 246 -11.53 -5.92 -12.55
C PRO A 246 -11.11 -6.63 -11.26
N ALA A 247 -9.95 -7.30 -11.25
CA ALA A 247 -9.44 -7.93 -10.04
C ALA A 247 -8.99 -6.91 -9.00
N VAL A 248 -8.33 -5.82 -9.44
CA VAL A 248 -7.98 -4.69 -8.56
C VAL A 248 -9.22 -3.99 -8.05
N LEU A 249 -10.22 -3.75 -8.90
CA LEU A 249 -11.48 -3.16 -8.47
C LEU A 249 -12.14 -3.99 -7.35
N ARG A 250 -12.18 -5.32 -7.50
CA ARG A 250 -12.72 -6.24 -6.48
C ARG A 250 -11.93 -6.22 -5.18
N GLU A 251 -10.59 -6.19 -5.29
CA GLU A 251 -9.69 -6.07 -4.13
C GLU A 251 -9.96 -4.77 -3.35
N LEU A 252 -9.91 -3.62 -4.02
CA LEU A 252 -10.06 -2.30 -3.39
C LEU A 252 -11.46 -2.02 -2.79
N THR A 253 -12.47 -2.75 -3.27
CA THR A 253 -13.86 -2.64 -2.78
C THR A 253 -14.21 -3.72 -1.77
N GLY A 254 -13.32 -4.70 -1.52
CA GLY A 254 -13.58 -5.79 -0.58
C GLY A 254 -14.81 -6.64 -0.92
N GLY A 255 -15.33 -6.56 -2.16
CA GLY A 255 -16.57 -7.22 -2.58
C GLY A 255 -17.83 -6.33 -2.57
N LEU A 256 -17.77 -5.09 -2.06
CA LEU A 256 -18.90 -4.15 -2.06
C LEU A 256 -19.43 -3.84 -3.46
N ALA A 257 -18.58 -3.86 -4.50
CA ALA A 257 -18.95 -3.50 -5.86
C ALA A 257 -19.87 -4.51 -6.57
N SER A 258 -20.07 -5.72 -6.02
CA SER A 258 -20.85 -6.78 -6.68
C SER A 258 -22.34 -6.75 -6.32
N ALA A 259 -22.76 -5.92 -5.38
CA ALA A 259 -24.14 -5.84 -4.91
C ALA A 259 -24.61 -4.38 -4.87
N GLU A 260 -25.92 -4.16 -4.85
CA GLU A 260 -26.50 -2.83 -4.61
C GLU A 260 -25.88 -2.24 -3.34
N VAL A 261 -25.05 -1.21 -3.51
CA VAL A 261 -24.47 -0.50 -2.38
C VAL A 261 -25.50 0.54 -1.94
N SER A 262 -26.03 0.33 -0.74
CA SER A 262 -26.89 1.27 -0.06
C SER A 262 -26.05 2.22 0.77
N GLN A 263 -26.63 3.37 1.11
CA GLN A 263 -25.95 4.40 1.87
C GLN A 263 -26.79 4.85 3.07
N SER A 264 -26.09 5.00 4.19
CA SER A 264 -26.53 5.73 5.38
C SER A 264 -25.77 7.05 5.48
N TRP A 265 -26.13 7.92 6.44
CA TRP A 265 -25.46 9.20 6.62
C TRP A 265 -23.94 9.04 6.79
N GLY A 266 -23.49 8.19 7.72
CA GLY A 266 -22.07 8.01 8.06
C GLY A 266 -21.33 6.87 7.36
N HIS A 267 -22.02 6.00 6.63
CA HIS A 267 -21.40 4.82 6.00
C HIS A 267 -22.14 4.34 4.73
N ALA A 268 -21.46 3.59 3.87
CA ALA A 268 -22.05 2.81 2.78
C ALA A 268 -22.02 1.32 3.14
N TYR A 269 -22.96 0.52 2.64
CA TYR A 269 -23.00 -0.91 2.95
C TYR A 269 -23.54 -1.75 1.79
N SER A 270 -23.13 -3.00 1.74
CA SER A 270 -23.67 -4.00 0.82
C SER A 270 -23.59 -5.39 1.46
N GLY A 271 -24.75 -6.01 1.67
CA GLY A 271 -24.84 -7.24 2.45
C GLY A 271 -24.27 -7.09 3.87
N PRO A 272 -23.33 -7.95 4.30
CA PRO A 272 -22.70 -7.87 5.62
C PRO A 272 -21.55 -6.85 5.67
N LEU A 273 -21.09 -6.36 4.51
CA LEU A 273 -19.97 -5.43 4.44
C LEU A 273 -20.48 -4.00 4.63
N TRP A 274 -19.83 -3.26 5.50
CA TRP A 274 -20.00 -1.82 5.60
C TRP A 274 -18.67 -1.11 5.39
N CYS A 275 -18.76 0.14 4.96
CA CYS A 275 -17.64 0.94 4.51
C CYS A 275 -17.80 2.38 5.00
N ARG A 276 -16.76 2.90 5.65
CA ARG A 276 -16.68 4.31 6.06
C ARG A 276 -15.47 4.96 5.41
N THR A 277 -15.68 6.13 4.80
CA THR A 277 -14.64 6.94 4.17
C THR A 277 -14.46 8.25 4.93
N VAL A 278 -13.21 8.55 5.28
CA VAL A 278 -12.80 9.68 6.12
C VAL A 278 -11.65 10.42 5.43
N PRO A 279 -11.77 11.73 5.13
CA PRO A 279 -10.66 12.58 4.71
C PRO A 279 -9.61 12.79 5.80
N LEU A 280 -8.35 12.91 5.38
CA LEU A 280 -7.17 13.10 6.24
C LEU A 280 -6.48 14.45 5.96
N ASP A 281 -7.27 15.49 5.70
CA ASP A 281 -6.83 16.86 5.36
C ASP A 281 -6.67 17.78 6.59
N GLN A 282 -7.18 17.35 7.74
CA GLN A 282 -7.31 18.18 8.94
C GLN A 282 -6.01 18.33 9.74
N GLY A 283 -5.94 19.41 10.51
CA GLY A 283 -4.87 19.65 11.46
C GLY A 283 -3.58 20.24 10.88
N GLY A 284 -2.58 20.41 11.75
CA GLY A 284 -1.25 20.83 11.35
C GLY A 284 -0.50 19.75 10.57
N ALA A 285 0.66 20.10 10.00
CA ALA A 285 1.45 19.16 9.20
C ALA A 285 1.77 17.86 9.96
N ALA A 286 2.19 17.96 11.23
CA ALA A 286 2.49 16.79 12.07
C ALA A 286 1.29 15.84 12.23
N GLN A 287 0.10 16.40 12.46
CA GLN A 287 -1.14 15.62 12.62
C GLN A 287 -1.53 14.92 11.31
N ARG A 288 -1.39 15.59 10.16
CA ARG A 288 -1.62 14.95 8.86
C ARG A 288 -0.68 13.77 8.64
N TYR A 289 0.61 13.91 8.94
CA TYR A 289 1.56 12.80 8.81
C TYR A 289 1.19 11.63 9.69
N SER A 290 0.91 11.86 10.98
CA SER A 290 0.55 10.78 11.89
C SER A 290 -0.73 10.08 11.48
N SER A 291 -1.74 10.82 11.01
CA SER A 291 -3.01 10.22 10.55
C SER A 291 -2.82 9.39 9.28
N ILE A 292 -2.01 9.86 8.33
CA ILE A 292 -1.70 9.10 7.11
C ILE A 292 -0.87 7.86 7.44
N ASP A 293 0.16 8.00 8.27
CA ASP A 293 1.02 6.91 8.73
C ASP A 293 0.21 5.82 9.46
N ALA A 294 -0.73 6.22 10.34
CA ALA A 294 -1.65 5.31 11.01
C ALA A 294 -2.58 4.59 10.01
N ALA A 295 -3.12 5.30 9.02
CA ALA A 295 -4.04 4.73 8.03
C ALA A 295 -3.37 3.74 7.07
N VAL A 296 -2.09 3.95 6.72
CA VAL A 296 -1.33 3.01 5.88
C VAL A 296 -0.73 1.85 6.68
N HIS A 297 -0.62 1.99 8.00
CA HIS A 297 -0.15 0.98 8.94
C HIS A 297 -1.18 0.69 10.05
N PRO A 298 -2.38 0.20 9.70
CA PRO A 298 -3.49 0.09 10.66
C PRO A 298 -3.18 -0.86 11.83
N ALA A 299 -2.35 -1.89 11.61
CA ALA A 299 -1.94 -2.79 12.69
C ALA A 299 -1.14 -2.04 13.78
N ALA A 300 -0.27 -1.10 13.39
CA ALA A 300 0.48 -0.28 14.34
C ALA A 300 -0.42 0.72 15.09
N ALA A 301 -1.50 1.16 14.43
CA ALA A 301 -2.43 2.15 14.94
C ALA A 301 -3.51 1.59 15.89
N ASN A 302 -3.66 0.26 15.96
CA ASN A 302 -4.63 -0.39 16.84
C ASN A 302 -3.97 -0.77 18.20
N PRO A 303 -4.06 0.08 19.24
CA PRO A 303 -3.58 -0.28 20.57
C PRO A 303 -4.39 -1.48 21.09
N ALA A 304 -3.76 -2.37 21.87
CA ALA A 304 -4.55 -3.33 22.64
C ALA A 304 -5.55 -2.54 23.50
N PRO A 305 -6.79 -3.00 23.72
CA PRO A 305 -7.75 -2.28 24.54
C PRO A 305 -7.18 -2.15 25.95
N THR A 306 -6.57 -1.00 26.24
CA THR A 306 -6.20 -0.61 27.59
C THR A 306 -7.46 -0.06 28.22
N HIS A 307 -7.94 -0.69 29.29
CA HIS A 307 -8.96 -0.13 30.18
C HIS A 307 -8.42 1.13 30.88
N HIS A 308 -8.21 2.22 30.15
CA HIS A 308 -8.00 3.53 30.73
C HIS A 308 -9.30 4.32 30.64
N ARG A 309 -9.85 4.55 31.84
CA ARG A 309 -11.03 5.36 32.11
C ARG A 309 -10.83 6.73 31.47
N ALA A 310 -11.73 7.05 30.53
CA ALA A 310 -11.76 8.31 29.80
C ALA A 310 -11.76 9.51 30.77
N ALA A 311 -10.71 10.32 30.68
CA ALA A 311 -10.65 11.67 31.22
C ALA A 311 -9.61 12.47 30.42
N ASP A 312 -9.88 12.68 29.13
CA ASP A 312 -9.40 13.85 28.38
C ASP A 312 -10.05 13.87 26.98
N HIS A 313 -10.62 15.02 26.61
CA HIS A 313 -11.46 15.22 25.41
C HIS A 313 -10.68 15.28 24.08
N THR A 314 -9.45 14.76 24.01
CA THR A 314 -8.62 14.75 22.78
C THR A 314 -8.67 13.40 22.03
N VAL A 315 -9.56 12.49 22.44
CA VAL A 315 -9.52 11.05 22.12
C VAL A 315 -10.57 10.65 21.06
N LEU A 316 -10.89 11.51 20.09
CA LEU A 316 -11.79 11.15 18.97
C LEU A 316 -11.08 10.39 17.82
N GLN A 317 -9.75 10.44 17.74
CA GLN A 317 -9.00 9.81 16.64
C GLN A 317 -8.55 8.36 16.91
N SER A 318 -8.48 7.92 18.18
CA SER A 318 -8.00 6.57 18.54
C SER A 318 -9.02 5.47 18.26
N ASP A 319 -10.32 5.78 18.34
CA ASP A 319 -11.36 4.76 18.31
C ASP A 319 -11.63 4.26 16.88
N THR A 320 -11.30 5.09 15.87
CA THR A 320 -11.41 4.72 14.45
C THR A 320 -10.49 3.54 14.09
N TRP A 321 -9.31 3.45 14.73
CA TRP A 321 -8.32 2.40 14.48
C TRP A 321 -8.33 1.26 15.51
N ALA A 322 -9.13 1.37 16.58
CA ALA A 322 -9.18 0.40 17.66
C ALA A 322 -9.93 -0.90 17.31
N ARG A 323 -10.76 -0.91 16.26
CA ARG A 323 -11.55 -2.09 15.87
C ARG A 323 -10.79 -3.00 14.88
N PRO A 324 -10.96 -4.33 14.94
CA PRO A 324 -10.45 -5.22 13.90
C PRO A 324 -11.19 -4.93 12.59
N THR A 325 -10.51 -4.35 11.60
CA THR A 325 -11.12 -4.02 10.30
C THR A 325 -10.85 -5.15 9.31
N ALA A 326 -11.79 -5.43 8.40
CA ALA A 326 -11.59 -6.42 7.35
C ALA A 326 -10.56 -5.93 6.31
N ALA A 327 -10.62 -4.64 5.96
CA ALA A 327 -9.63 -3.97 5.14
C ALA A 327 -9.58 -2.45 5.39
N THR A 328 -8.44 -1.84 5.10
CA THR A 328 -8.23 -0.38 5.10
C THR A 328 -7.59 0.03 3.79
N THR A 329 -8.18 0.98 3.07
CA THR A 329 -7.66 1.53 1.81
C THR A 329 -7.39 3.02 1.97
N THR A 330 -6.12 3.41 1.96
CA THR A 330 -5.73 4.83 1.96
C THR A 330 -5.44 5.28 0.54
N VAL A 331 -6.02 6.42 0.13
CA VAL A 331 -5.82 6.99 -1.20
C VAL A 331 -5.25 8.39 -1.07
N ILE A 332 -4.13 8.62 -1.76
CA ILE A 332 -3.49 9.93 -1.89
C ILE A 332 -3.62 10.40 -3.33
N GLY A 333 -4.50 11.37 -3.57
CA GLY A 333 -4.70 11.99 -4.88
C GLY A 333 -3.75 13.17 -5.08
N LEU A 334 -2.97 13.14 -6.16
CA LEU A 334 -2.07 14.20 -6.59
C LEU A 334 -2.64 14.88 -7.83
N THR A 335 -2.82 16.20 -7.77
CA THR A 335 -3.18 17.03 -8.93
C THR A 335 -2.39 18.34 -8.94
N GLY A 336 -2.57 19.15 -9.98
CA GLY A 336 -1.89 20.43 -10.13
C GLY A 336 -0.55 20.29 -10.85
N THR A 337 0.39 21.16 -10.51
CA THR A 337 1.72 21.20 -11.13
C THR A 337 2.81 21.12 -10.08
N ALA A 338 4.07 20.92 -10.49
CA ALA A 338 5.20 20.97 -9.56
C ALA A 338 5.29 22.32 -8.81
N SER A 339 4.90 23.43 -9.44
CA SER A 339 4.91 24.77 -8.83
C SER A 339 3.70 25.02 -7.91
N ALA A 340 2.56 24.42 -8.22
CA ALA A 340 1.31 24.53 -7.45
C ALA A 340 0.70 23.13 -7.22
N PRO A 341 1.30 22.31 -6.34
CA PRO A 341 0.80 20.96 -6.09
C PRO A 341 -0.46 21.01 -5.23
N CYS A 342 -1.33 20.04 -5.50
CA CYS A 342 -2.55 19.79 -4.76
C CYS A 342 -2.56 18.33 -4.30
N VAL A 343 -2.78 18.12 -3.00
CA VAL A 343 -2.84 16.79 -2.39
C VAL A 343 -4.19 16.64 -1.70
N ARG A 344 -4.87 15.52 -1.97
CA ARG A 344 -6.04 15.09 -1.21
C ARG A 344 -5.78 13.71 -0.65
N VAL A 345 -6.26 13.47 0.57
CA VAL A 345 -6.06 12.17 1.22
C VAL A 345 -7.36 11.73 1.87
N ILE A 346 -7.73 10.48 1.63
CA ILE A 346 -8.84 9.81 2.30
C ILE A 346 -8.38 8.42 2.75
N THR A 347 -9.03 7.90 3.78
CA THR A 347 -8.94 6.51 4.18
C THR A 347 -10.32 5.89 4.19
N ARG A 348 -10.40 4.67 3.69
CA ARG A 348 -11.59 3.85 3.63
C ARG A 348 -11.41 2.65 4.53
N ILE A 349 -12.39 2.40 5.36
CA ILE A 349 -12.42 1.30 6.31
C ILE A 349 -13.55 0.38 5.89
N ILE A 350 -13.22 -0.88 5.62
CA ILE A 350 -14.20 -1.93 5.30
C ILE A 350 -14.21 -2.91 6.46
N ASP A 351 -15.40 -3.27 6.91
CA ASP A 351 -15.60 -4.16 8.03
C ASP A 351 -16.86 -5.02 7.80
N THR A 352 -16.92 -6.15 8.50
CA THR A 352 -17.98 -7.16 8.45
C THR A 352 -18.85 -7.16 9.70
N ASP A 353 -18.34 -6.65 10.83
CA ASP A 353 -19.11 -6.59 12.07
C ASP A 353 -19.93 -5.31 12.09
N ARG A 354 -21.24 -5.40 11.81
CA ARG A 354 -22.17 -4.32 12.13
C ARG A 354 -22.17 -4.22 13.66
N GLY A 355 -21.37 -3.30 14.20
CA GLY A 355 -21.55 -2.87 15.58
C GLY A 355 -23.05 -2.65 15.80
N THR A 356 -23.61 -3.23 16.86
CA THR A 356 -25.06 -3.31 17.16
C THR A 356 -25.73 -1.96 17.39
N ASP A 357 -25.14 -0.87 16.90
CA ASP A 357 -25.59 0.48 17.13
C ASP A 357 -26.01 1.14 15.81
N ASP A 358 -27.18 0.70 15.33
CA ASP A 358 -28.00 1.47 14.39
C ASP A 358 -28.55 2.76 15.05
N ARG A 359 -28.22 3.01 16.33
CA ARG A 359 -28.58 4.19 17.12
C ARG A 359 -27.41 5.09 17.47
N ASP A 360 -26.17 4.66 17.23
CA ASP A 360 -25.01 5.52 17.34
C ASP A 360 -24.73 6.08 15.94
N ASP A 361 -25.53 7.08 15.56
CA ASP A 361 -24.99 8.25 14.87
C ASP A 361 -23.88 8.80 15.77
N GLY A 362 -22.73 8.10 15.80
CA GLY A 362 -21.61 8.40 16.68
C GLY A 362 -21.30 9.90 16.61
N PRO A 363 -20.93 10.50 17.74
CA PRO A 363 -21.02 11.95 17.97
C PRO A 363 -20.46 12.69 16.77
N ALA A 364 -21.35 13.29 15.98
CA ALA A 364 -21.09 14.09 14.78
C ALA A 364 -19.60 14.17 14.41
N ASP A 365 -19.04 13.06 13.93
CA ASP A 365 -17.66 13.03 13.48
C ASP A 365 -17.68 13.86 12.21
N THR A 366 -17.39 15.16 12.34
CA THR A 366 -17.48 16.20 11.31
C THR A 366 -16.51 15.94 10.15
N HIS A 367 -15.81 14.80 10.22
CA HIS A 367 -14.72 14.35 9.41
C HIS A 367 -15.10 13.15 8.52
N ALA A 368 -16.25 12.49 8.74
CA ALA A 368 -16.75 11.53 7.76
C ALA A 368 -17.40 12.29 6.60
N LEU A 369 -17.26 11.80 5.36
CA LEU A 369 -17.93 12.35 4.17
C LEU A 369 -19.43 12.05 4.22
N CYS A 370 -20.12 12.56 5.25
CA CYS A 370 -21.49 12.23 5.56
C CYS A 370 -22.42 12.61 4.41
N GLY A 371 -23.38 11.74 4.10
CA GLY A 371 -24.24 11.92 2.93
C GLY A 371 -23.53 11.70 1.58
N HIS A 372 -22.21 11.51 1.55
CA HIS A 372 -21.41 11.28 0.34
C HIS A 372 -20.59 9.99 0.34
N GLN A 373 -20.91 9.03 1.21
CA GLN A 373 -20.14 7.79 1.41
C GLN A 373 -20.13 6.88 0.17
N ALA A 374 -21.26 6.77 -0.51
CA ALA A 374 -21.38 6.02 -1.76
C ALA A 374 -20.46 6.56 -2.85
N GLU A 375 -20.43 7.88 -3.02
CA GLU A 375 -19.57 8.54 -3.99
C GLU A 375 -18.10 8.46 -3.58
N ALA A 376 -17.82 8.65 -2.29
CA ALA A 376 -16.48 8.55 -1.73
C ALA A 376 -15.85 7.15 -1.93
N LEU A 377 -16.67 6.09 -2.04
CA LEU A 377 -16.21 4.74 -2.41
C LEU A 377 -15.51 4.70 -3.78
N LEU A 378 -15.82 5.63 -4.69
CA LEU A 378 -15.21 5.69 -6.02
C LEU A 378 -13.79 6.26 -6.00
N THR A 379 -13.41 7.02 -4.97
CA THR A 379 -12.05 7.60 -4.87
C THR A 379 -10.98 6.50 -4.90
N GLY A 380 -9.94 6.69 -5.72
CA GLY A 380 -8.87 5.72 -5.88
C GLY A 380 -9.29 4.37 -6.49
N LEU A 381 -10.49 4.25 -7.07
CA LEU A 381 -10.83 3.07 -7.88
C LEU A 381 -10.34 3.26 -9.33
N PRO A 382 -9.99 2.18 -10.04
CA PRO A 382 -9.59 2.21 -11.44
C PRO A 382 -10.82 2.36 -12.36
N HIS A 383 -11.63 3.38 -12.08
CA HIS A 383 -12.89 3.68 -12.73
C HIS A 383 -12.91 5.14 -13.20
N PRO A 384 -13.42 5.49 -14.40
CA PRO A 384 -13.33 6.86 -14.90
C PRO A 384 -14.01 7.92 -14.03
N ARG A 385 -15.12 7.58 -13.36
CA ARG A 385 -15.82 8.51 -12.44
C ARG A 385 -15.09 8.76 -11.11
N SER A 386 -14.01 8.04 -10.82
CA SER A 386 -13.25 8.23 -9.57
C SER A 386 -12.63 9.63 -9.43
N HIS A 387 -12.40 10.35 -10.53
CA HIS A 387 -11.78 11.67 -10.49
C HIS A 387 -12.73 12.76 -9.93
N THR A 388 -14.05 12.64 -10.14
CA THR A 388 -15.04 13.59 -9.61
C THR A 388 -15.40 13.33 -8.15
N ALA A 389 -15.14 12.12 -7.65
CA ALA A 389 -15.40 11.71 -6.27
C ALA A 389 -14.58 12.50 -5.22
N TRP A 390 -13.55 13.22 -5.66
CA TRP A 390 -12.74 14.09 -4.82
C TRP A 390 -13.38 15.45 -4.51
N ARG A 391 -14.54 15.78 -5.11
CA ARG A 391 -15.14 17.13 -5.00
C ARG A 391 -15.50 17.54 -3.57
N HIS A 392 -15.80 16.57 -2.71
CA HIS A 392 -16.17 16.78 -1.30
C HIS A 392 -14.97 16.72 -0.35
N VAL A 393 -13.76 16.51 -0.88
CA VAL A 393 -12.53 16.41 -0.08
C VAL A 393 -11.73 17.70 -0.24
N ALA A 394 -11.51 18.39 0.88
CA ALA A 394 -10.75 19.63 0.89
C ALA A 394 -9.30 19.38 0.44
N PRO A 395 -8.76 20.21 -0.49
CA PRO A 395 -7.40 20.06 -0.95
C PRO A 395 -6.39 20.66 0.04
N VAL A 396 -5.27 19.97 0.24
CA VAL A 396 -4.06 20.56 0.81
C VAL A 396 -3.26 21.20 -0.33
N LEU A 397 -2.91 22.48 -0.17
CA LEU A 397 -2.27 23.30 -1.21
C LEU A 397 -0.93 23.89 -0.75
N GLY A 398 -0.16 24.40 -1.71
CA GLY A 398 1.02 25.25 -1.47
C GLY A 398 2.13 24.55 -0.68
N ALA A 399 2.67 25.24 0.33
CA ALA A 399 3.80 24.73 1.13
C ALA A 399 3.45 23.45 1.90
N ALA A 400 2.22 23.36 2.43
CA ALA A 400 1.75 22.16 3.13
C ALA A 400 1.71 20.94 2.19
N ALA A 401 1.22 21.13 0.96
CA ALA A 401 1.18 20.08 -0.06
C ALA A 401 2.60 19.60 -0.43
N ARG A 402 3.54 20.53 -0.65
CA ARG A 402 4.95 20.19 -0.92
C ARG A 402 5.58 19.39 0.21
N GLN A 403 5.31 19.80 1.45
CA GLN A 403 5.81 19.08 2.62
C GLN A 403 5.28 17.64 2.64
N LEU A 404 3.98 17.44 2.39
CA LEU A 404 3.37 16.10 2.35
C LEU A 404 4.04 15.22 1.28
N ILE A 405 4.19 15.77 0.08
CA ILE A 405 4.84 15.09 -1.05
C ILE A 405 6.29 14.69 -0.73
N GLN A 406 7.02 15.50 0.04
CA GLN A 406 8.43 15.24 0.38
C GLN A 406 8.61 14.25 1.52
N ARG A 407 7.64 14.16 2.45
CA ARG A 407 7.79 13.40 3.70
C ARG A 407 7.03 12.09 3.75
N ILE A 408 5.96 11.93 2.96
CA ILE A 408 5.19 10.69 2.96
C ILE A 408 5.98 9.59 2.23
N ALA A 409 6.15 8.48 2.95
CA ALA A 409 6.74 7.25 2.48
C ALA A 409 5.69 6.14 2.64
N LEU A 410 5.29 5.52 1.53
CA LEU A 410 4.23 4.51 1.53
C LEU A 410 4.81 3.10 1.46
N PRO A 411 4.22 2.10 2.14
CA PRO A 411 4.62 0.72 1.96
C PRO A 411 4.33 0.25 0.52
N CYS A 412 5.17 -0.61 -0.04
CA CYS A 412 4.93 -1.23 -1.36
C CYS A 412 4.41 -2.67 -1.24
N SER A 413 4.66 -3.34 -0.11
CA SER A 413 4.01 -4.60 0.23
C SER A 413 3.82 -4.79 1.74
N GLY A 414 2.97 -5.75 2.09
CA GLY A 414 2.76 -6.20 3.47
C GLY A 414 4.01 -6.84 4.07
N SER A 415 3.97 -7.04 5.40
CA SER A 415 5.04 -7.72 6.15
C SER A 415 5.19 -9.21 5.83
N GLY A 416 4.21 -9.81 5.14
CA GLY A 416 4.17 -11.24 4.86
C GLY A 416 3.84 -12.07 6.10
N GLN A 417 4.15 -13.36 6.04
CA GLN A 417 3.91 -14.26 7.17
C GLN A 417 5.12 -14.33 8.11
N LEU A 418 4.86 -14.46 9.41
CA LEU A 418 5.90 -14.74 10.39
C LEU A 418 6.52 -16.11 10.09
N LEU A 419 7.85 -16.15 9.98
CA LEU A 419 8.62 -17.38 9.80
C LEU A 419 9.17 -17.89 11.13
N GLY A 420 9.63 -16.99 11.98
CA GLY A 420 10.21 -17.34 13.28
C GLY A 420 10.94 -16.14 13.89
N ALA A 421 12.08 -16.40 14.52
CA ALA A 421 12.95 -15.35 15.05
C ALA A 421 14.38 -15.51 14.54
N ASP A 422 15.11 -14.40 14.43
CA ASP A 422 16.54 -14.43 14.13
C ASP A 422 17.35 -14.84 15.38
N PRO A 423 18.69 -15.03 15.29
CA PRO A 423 19.52 -15.36 16.45
C PRO A 423 19.50 -14.31 17.58
N GLN A 424 19.04 -13.09 17.30
CA GLN A 424 18.87 -12.01 18.28
C GLN A 424 17.44 -11.98 18.89
N GLY A 425 16.57 -12.92 18.52
CA GLY A 425 15.20 -13.01 18.99
C GLY A 425 14.25 -12.01 18.33
N ARG A 426 14.66 -11.33 17.25
CA ARG A 426 13.79 -10.42 16.49
C ARG A 426 12.85 -11.25 15.61
N PRO A 427 11.54 -10.94 15.59
CA PRO A 427 10.61 -11.60 14.70
C PRO A 427 10.98 -11.43 13.23
N VAL A 428 11.04 -12.54 12.51
CA VAL A 428 11.38 -12.61 11.09
C VAL A 428 10.13 -12.94 10.28
N ALA A 429 9.78 -12.08 9.34
CA ALA A 429 8.65 -12.28 8.44
C ALA A 429 9.07 -12.16 6.97
N LEU A 430 8.29 -12.81 6.09
CA LEU A 430 8.53 -12.78 4.66
C LEU A 430 7.22 -13.00 3.90
N THR A 431 7.01 -12.23 2.83
CA THR A 431 5.94 -12.50 1.87
C THR A 431 6.30 -13.77 1.10
N LEU A 432 5.52 -14.83 1.29
CA LEU A 432 5.68 -16.09 0.57
C LEU A 432 4.60 -16.33 -0.49
N ALA A 433 3.53 -15.54 -0.50
CA ALA A 433 2.41 -15.73 -1.42
C ALA A 433 1.97 -14.40 -2.02
N GLY A 434 1.71 -14.39 -3.33
CA GLY A 434 1.19 -13.24 -4.06
C GLY A 434 2.18 -12.62 -5.04
N PRO A 435 1.85 -11.43 -5.57
CA PRO A 435 2.63 -10.78 -6.61
C PRO A 435 4.09 -10.56 -6.20
N GLY A 436 5.03 -10.98 -7.05
CA GLY A 436 6.48 -10.88 -6.79
C GLY A 436 7.12 -12.13 -6.19
N VAL A 437 6.34 -13.15 -5.83
CA VAL A 437 6.84 -14.47 -5.42
C VAL A 437 6.27 -15.52 -6.36
N SER A 438 7.12 -16.04 -7.26
CA SER A 438 6.69 -17.06 -8.22
C SER A 438 6.78 -18.46 -7.62
N ARG A 439 7.80 -18.71 -6.80
CA ARG A 439 8.10 -20.04 -6.26
C ARG A 439 8.75 -19.99 -4.89
N VAL A 440 8.36 -20.89 -4.01
CA VAL A 440 8.98 -21.15 -2.72
C VAL A 440 9.37 -22.63 -2.68
N VAL A 441 10.68 -22.89 -2.63
CA VAL A 441 11.21 -24.24 -2.47
C VAL A 441 11.42 -24.48 -0.99
N ILE A 442 10.66 -25.42 -0.42
CA ILE A 442 10.65 -25.74 1.01
C ILE A 442 11.30 -27.11 1.18
N ASP A 443 12.58 -27.06 1.53
CA ASP A 443 13.39 -28.23 1.85
C ASP A 443 13.42 -28.44 3.36
N ALA A 444 12.38 -29.08 3.88
CA ALA A 444 12.15 -29.16 5.31
C ALA A 444 11.39 -30.43 5.71
N ARG A 445 11.51 -30.80 6.98
CA ARG A 445 10.67 -31.84 7.56
C ARG A 445 9.21 -31.38 7.54
N ARG A 446 8.30 -32.35 7.38
CA ARG A 446 6.85 -32.14 7.28
C ARG A 446 6.26 -31.13 8.29
N PRO A 447 6.64 -31.13 9.58
CA PRO A 447 6.15 -30.12 10.53
C PRO A 447 6.34 -28.68 10.10
N LEU A 448 7.55 -28.33 9.65
CA LEU A 448 7.88 -26.96 9.26
C LEU A 448 7.18 -26.61 7.94
N ALA A 449 7.16 -27.53 6.97
CA ALA A 449 6.44 -27.34 5.71
C ALA A 449 4.94 -27.10 5.93
N ALA A 450 4.30 -27.94 6.76
CA ALA A 450 2.88 -27.79 7.11
C ALA A 450 2.60 -26.47 7.85
N GLN A 451 3.49 -26.05 8.75
CA GLN A 451 3.37 -24.76 9.45
C GLN A 451 3.48 -23.58 8.47
N ILE A 452 4.42 -23.62 7.53
CA ILE A 452 4.56 -22.58 6.49
C ILE A 452 3.28 -22.47 5.65
N VAL A 453 2.70 -23.60 5.26
CA VAL A 453 1.43 -23.65 4.52
C VAL A 453 0.27 -23.13 5.37
N LEU A 454 0.18 -23.54 6.65
CA LEU A 454 -0.87 -23.07 7.56
C LEU A 454 -0.82 -21.55 7.75
N ARG A 455 0.38 -20.97 7.86
CA ARG A 455 0.56 -19.51 7.96
C ARG A 455 0.26 -18.78 6.65
N ALA A 456 0.47 -19.41 5.50
CA ALA A 456 0.01 -18.86 4.23
C ALA A 456 -1.53 -18.75 4.22
N ILE A 457 -2.23 -19.77 4.71
CA ILE A 457 -3.70 -19.73 4.87
C ILE A 457 -4.11 -18.63 5.85
N ALA A 458 -3.45 -18.54 7.01
CA ALA A 458 -3.74 -17.54 8.03
C ALA A 458 -3.59 -16.10 7.52
N THR A 459 -2.56 -15.88 6.69
CA THR A 459 -2.32 -14.58 6.05
C THR A 459 -3.24 -14.34 4.84
N GLY A 460 -4.15 -15.25 4.52
CA GLY A 460 -5.23 -15.05 3.56
C GLY A 460 -4.99 -15.66 2.18
N ALA A 461 -3.99 -16.55 2.01
CA ALA A 461 -3.81 -17.29 0.77
C ALA A 461 -4.91 -18.36 0.59
N GLN A 462 -5.22 -18.66 -0.68
CA GLN A 462 -5.96 -19.84 -1.09
C GLN A 462 -4.95 -20.92 -1.46
N VAL A 463 -4.96 -22.04 -0.74
CA VAL A 463 -4.01 -23.13 -0.92
C VAL A 463 -4.70 -24.32 -1.60
N VAL A 464 -4.10 -24.79 -2.69
CA VAL A 464 -4.44 -26.04 -3.36
C VAL A 464 -3.25 -26.98 -3.26
N VAL A 465 -3.43 -28.17 -2.70
CA VAL A 465 -2.36 -29.16 -2.53
C VAL A 465 -2.46 -30.25 -3.60
N HIS A 466 -1.38 -30.40 -4.35
CA HIS A 466 -1.10 -31.47 -5.29
C HIS A 466 -0.17 -32.47 -4.61
N THR A 467 -0.66 -33.67 -4.33
CA THR A 467 0.09 -34.67 -3.58
C THR A 467 -0.26 -36.09 -4.02
N ASP A 468 0.73 -36.99 -3.97
CA ASP A 468 0.54 -38.42 -4.17
C ASP A 468 0.01 -39.12 -2.91
N ASP A 469 0.07 -38.47 -1.74
CA ASP A 469 -0.42 -38.99 -0.45
C ASP A 469 -1.41 -38.01 0.23
N PRO A 470 -2.68 -37.99 -0.22
CA PRO A 470 -3.73 -37.16 0.37
C PRO A 470 -3.92 -37.34 1.87
N HIS A 471 -3.61 -38.51 2.43
CA HIS A 471 -3.80 -38.81 3.85
C HIS A 471 -2.92 -37.93 4.74
N ARG A 472 -1.79 -37.42 4.22
CA ARG A 472 -0.93 -36.46 4.95
C ARG A 472 -1.58 -35.10 5.13
N TRP A 473 -2.49 -34.69 4.26
CA TRP A 473 -3.08 -33.34 4.27
C TRP A 473 -4.51 -33.31 4.79
N ARG A 474 -5.23 -34.44 4.73
CA ARG A 474 -6.61 -34.58 5.23
C ARG A 474 -6.80 -34.09 6.67
N PRO A 475 -5.93 -34.41 7.66
CA PRO A 475 -6.11 -33.90 9.02
C PRO A 475 -6.15 -32.37 9.05
N MET A 476 -5.17 -31.70 8.45
CA MET A 476 -5.14 -30.24 8.40
C MET A 476 -6.33 -29.68 7.61
N GLN A 477 -6.72 -30.29 6.50
CA GLN A 477 -7.92 -29.89 5.74
C GLN A 477 -9.18 -29.94 6.60
N THR A 478 -9.38 -31.00 7.37
CA THR A 478 -10.51 -31.15 8.29
C THR A 478 -10.50 -30.12 9.41
N ALA A 479 -9.33 -29.79 9.97
CA ALA A 479 -9.23 -28.78 11.03
C ALA A 479 -9.41 -27.35 10.53
N VAL A 480 -8.97 -27.05 9.30
CA VAL A 480 -9.16 -25.75 8.64
C VAL A 480 -10.64 -25.53 8.30
N ASP A 481 -11.37 -26.58 7.91
CA ASP A 481 -12.81 -26.60 7.66
C ASP A 481 -13.29 -25.48 6.71
N ARG A 482 -12.45 -25.14 5.72
CA ARG A 482 -12.69 -24.09 4.73
C ARG A 482 -12.17 -24.51 3.35
N PRO A 483 -13.02 -25.10 2.50
CA PRO A 483 -12.58 -25.64 1.20
C PRO A 483 -12.12 -24.55 0.22
N ASP A 484 -12.57 -23.31 0.40
CA ASP A 484 -12.11 -22.15 -0.37
C ASP A 484 -10.71 -21.67 0.03
N ARG A 485 -10.20 -22.12 1.19
CA ARG A 485 -8.89 -21.76 1.74
C ARG A 485 -7.86 -22.88 1.67
N LEU A 486 -8.27 -24.12 1.89
CA LEU A 486 -7.43 -25.31 1.75
C LEU A 486 -8.20 -26.43 1.06
N SER A 487 -7.68 -26.87 -0.09
CA SER A 487 -8.26 -27.96 -0.88
C SER A 487 -7.18 -28.90 -1.39
N LEU A 488 -7.56 -30.15 -1.68
CA LEU A 488 -6.71 -31.11 -2.37
C LEU A 488 -7.08 -31.12 -3.86
N ALA A 489 -6.09 -31.19 -4.73
CA ALA A 489 -6.30 -31.27 -6.16
C ALA A 489 -6.99 -32.60 -6.57
N PRO A 490 -7.83 -32.59 -7.63
CA PRO A 490 -8.26 -31.43 -8.40
C PRO A 490 -9.31 -30.60 -7.65
N ALA A 491 -9.06 -29.29 -7.53
CA ALA A 491 -9.99 -28.35 -6.90
C ALA A 491 -10.69 -27.50 -7.97
N ASN A 492 -11.79 -28.03 -8.50
CA ASN A 492 -12.58 -27.37 -9.54
C ASN A 492 -13.51 -26.31 -8.92
N ASN A 493 -13.78 -25.23 -9.65
CA ASN A 493 -14.74 -24.18 -9.28
C ASN A 493 -14.44 -23.40 -7.98
N LEU A 494 -13.17 -23.30 -7.59
CA LEU A 494 -12.80 -22.42 -6.49
C LEU A 494 -12.95 -20.94 -6.86
N PRO A 495 -13.42 -20.08 -5.94
CA PRO A 495 -13.42 -18.65 -6.15
C PRO A 495 -11.97 -18.15 -6.28
N VAL A 496 -11.71 -17.26 -7.23
CA VAL A 496 -10.37 -16.70 -7.44
C VAL A 496 -10.07 -15.68 -6.33
N LEU A 497 -9.18 -16.06 -5.40
CA LEU A 497 -8.68 -15.18 -4.35
C LEU A 497 -7.35 -14.53 -4.75
N PRO A 498 -7.03 -13.31 -4.24
CA PRO A 498 -5.90 -12.52 -4.73
C PRO A 498 -4.51 -13.05 -4.37
N ALA A 499 -4.38 -14.10 -3.55
CA ALA A 499 -3.14 -14.88 -3.47
C ALA A 499 -3.46 -16.37 -3.52
N ARG A 500 -3.18 -16.99 -4.66
CA ARG A 500 -3.29 -18.44 -4.87
C ARG A 500 -1.93 -19.09 -4.70
N VAL A 501 -1.89 -20.13 -3.88
CA VAL A 501 -0.71 -20.95 -3.62
C VAL A 501 -1.02 -22.37 -4.07
N GLU A 502 -0.16 -22.92 -4.92
CA GLU A 502 -0.23 -24.34 -5.29
C GLU A 502 0.94 -25.08 -4.65
N VAL A 503 0.62 -25.96 -3.71
CA VAL A 503 1.59 -26.78 -2.99
C VAL A 503 1.77 -28.08 -3.76
N TYR A 504 3.00 -28.43 -4.09
CA TYR A 504 3.37 -29.68 -4.72
C TYR A 504 4.19 -30.51 -3.71
N ASP A 505 3.59 -31.61 -3.26
CA ASP A 505 4.14 -32.55 -2.28
C ASP A 505 4.25 -33.94 -2.91
N GLY A 506 5.40 -34.21 -3.54
CA GLY A 506 5.68 -35.42 -4.32
C GLY A 506 5.74 -35.16 -5.83
N PRO A 507 4.62 -34.74 -6.47
CA PRO A 507 4.59 -34.48 -7.89
C PRO A 507 5.53 -33.36 -8.35
N VAL A 508 6.02 -33.47 -9.58
CA VAL A 508 6.83 -32.42 -10.19
C VAL A 508 5.95 -31.19 -10.47
N PRO A 509 6.30 -30.01 -9.93
CA PRO A 509 5.54 -28.80 -10.17
C PRO A 509 5.66 -28.34 -11.63
N PRO A 510 4.62 -27.70 -12.19
CA PRO A 510 4.67 -27.10 -13.52
C PRO A 510 5.59 -25.86 -13.53
N PRO A 511 5.88 -25.31 -14.72
CA PRO A 511 6.52 -24.00 -14.85
C PRO A 511 5.74 -22.89 -14.12
N ASP A 512 6.47 -21.87 -13.68
CA ASP A 512 5.90 -20.70 -13.00
C ASP A 512 4.83 -20.03 -13.88
N SER A 513 3.70 -19.68 -13.28
CA SER A 513 2.56 -19.05 -13.94
C SER A 513 2.20 -17.71 -13.29
N PRO A 514 1.82 -16.67 -14.06
CA PRO A 514 1.43 -15.39 -13.48
C PRO A 514 0.26 -15.53 -12.48
N GLY A 515 0.36 -14.84 -11.34
CA GLY A 515 -0.70 -14.80 -10.34
C GLY A 515 -0.81 -16.03 -9.43
N VAL A 516 0.04 -17.05 -9.63
CA VAL A 516 0.12 -18.24 -8.77
C VAL A 516 1.51 -18.33 -8.15
N THR A 517 1.58 -18.57 -6.85
CA THR A 517 2.83 -18.90 -6.18
C THR A 517 2.93 -20.40 -5.96
N ILE A 518 3.99 -21.03 -6.46
CA ILE A 518 4.20 -22.48 -6.32
C ILE A 518 5.01 -22.76 -5.04
N PHE A 519 4.48 -23.59 -4.15
CA PHE A 519 5.22 -24.15 -3.03
C PHE A 519 5.67 -25.54 -3.40
N GLN A 520 6.98 -25.74 -3.58
CA GLN A 520 7.54 -27.04 -3.88
C GLN A 520 8.13 -27.63 -2.61
N LEU A 521 7.56 -28.75 -2.13
CA LEU A 521 8.08 -29.44 -0.96
C LEU A 521 9.14 -30.45 -1.39
N CYS A 522 10.30 -30.38 -0.76
CA CYS A 522 11.41 -31.30 -0.95
C CYS A 522 11.73 -31.98 0.39
N GLU A 523 12.05 -33.28 0.34
CA GLU A 523 12.56 -34.00 1.52
C GLU A 523 14.09 -33.89 1.57
N LEU A 524 14.58 -32.90 2.32
CA LEU A 524 15.98 -32.69 2.72
C LEU A 524 16.98 -33.02 1.58
N ALA A 525 17.01 -32.23 0.52
CA ALA A 525 17.97 -32.37 -0.58
C ALA A 525 19.40 -31.96 -0.16
N ASP A 526 20.43 -32.53 -0.80
CA ASP A 526 21.84 -32.30 -0.41
C ASP A 526 22.41 -30.92 -0.77
N GLU A 527 21.70 -30.12 -1.58
CA GLU A 527 22.16 -28.80 -2.00
C GLU A 527 21.99 -27.72 -0.93
N SER A 528 23.11 -27.18 -0.47
CA SER A 528 23.18 -26.25 0.66
C SER A 528 22.99 -24.78 0.28
N ALA A 529 23.04 -24.44 -1.02
CA ALA A 529 23.03 -23.07 -1.51
C ALA A 529 21.90 -22.82 -2.52
N ARG A 530 21.42 -21.57 -2.57
CA ARG A 530 20.53 -21.11 -3.64
C ARG A 530 21.24 -21.27 -4.99
N PRO A 531 20.62 -21.90 -6.01
CA PRO A 531 21.20 -21.96 -7.35
C PRO A 531 21.43 -20.56 -7.92
N GLY A 532 22.61 -20.32 -8.49
CA GLY A 532 22.98 -18.99 -9.02
C GLY A 532 22.09 -18.52 -10.17
N ASN A 533 21.45 -19.44 -10.88
CA ASN A 533 20.50 -19.18 -11.96
C ASN A 533 19.03 -19.05 -11.50
N ALA A 534 18.74 -19.17 -10.19
CA ALA A 534 17.38 -19.11 -9.69
C ALA A 534 16.78 -17.68 -9.82
N PRO A 535 15.56 -17.52 -10.39
CA PRO A 535 14.91 -16.23 -10.56
C PRO A 535 14.81 -15.42 -9.27
N ALA A 536 14.95 -14.10 -9.33
CA ALA A 536 14.92 -13.23 -8.14
C ALA A 536 13.62 -13.35 -7.31
N THR A 537 12.53 -13.81 -7.92
CA THR A 537 11.20 -14.07 -7.33
C THR A 537 11.08 -15.41 -6.62
N THR A 538 12.10 -16.27 -6.68
CA THR A 538 12.13 -17.56 -5.98
C THR A 538 12.66 -17.39 -4.56
N VAL A 539 12.09 -18.11 -3.59
CA VAL A 539 12.57 -18.18 -2.20
C VAL A 539 12.94 -19.63 -1.87
N PHE A 540 14.05 -19.85 -1.18
CA PHE A 540 14.42 -21.17 -0.66
C PHE A 540 14.33 -21.17 0.86
N ILE A 541 13.66 -22.16 1.43
CA ILE A 541 13.56 -22.39 2.87
C ILE A 541 14.17 -23.76 3.14
N ARG A 542 15.23 -23.82 3.93
CA ARG A 542 15.99 -25.06 4.16
C ARG A 542 16.16 -25.33 5.64
N GLN A 543 15.56 -26.41 6.13
CA GLN A 543 15.71 -26.79 7.53
C GLN A 543 17.09 -27.38 7.80
N ASP A 544 17.70 -26.98 8.91
CA ASP A 544 18.96 -27.56 9.32
C ASP A 544 18.75 -29.04 9.73
N ARG A 545 19.61 -29.90 9.17
CA ARG A 545 19.62 -31.34 9.45
C ARG A 545 20.14 -31.63 10.85
N ARG A 546 21.15 -30.87 11.31
CA ARG A 546 21.82 -31.03 12.61
C ARG A 546 21.02 -30.39 13.74
N ASN A 547 20.40 -29.24 13.47
CA ASN A 547 19.53 -28.56 14.42
C ASN A 547 18.09 -28.43 13.86
N PRO A 548 17.17 -29.34 14.20
CA PRO A 548 15.81 -29.31 13.67
C PRO A 548 15.02 -28.06 14.11
N HIS A 549 15.49 -27.28 15.08
CA HIS A 549 14.83 -26.06 15.52
C HIS A 549 15.21 -24.82 14.72
N THR A 550 16.07 -24.96 13.70
CA THR A 550 16.51 -23.84 12.86
C THR A 550 16.38 -24.16 11.38
N PHE A 551 16.20 -23.12 10.58
CA PHE A 551 16.20 -23.18 9.12
C PHE A 551 16.81 -21.91 8.54
N SER A 552 17.28 -21.96 7.29
CA SER A 552 17.68 -20.77 6.56
C SER A 552 16.65 -20.37 5.51
N VAL A 553 16.53 -19.07 5.29
CA VAL A 553 15.75 -18.47 4.22
C VAL A 553 16.72 -17.79 3.27
N ASP A 554 16.77 -18.26 2.03
CA ASP A 554 17.63 -17.72 0.98
C ASP A 554 16.78 -17.00 -0.07
N THR A 555 16.86 -15.67 -0.08
CA THR A 555 16.25 -14.81 -1.09
C THR A 555 17.31 -14.36 -2.11
N HIS A 556 16.91 -13.56 -3.10
CA HIS A 556 17.88 -12.89 -3.98
C HIS A 556 18.74 -11.87 -3.23
N THR A 557 18.20 -11.29 -2.15
CA THR A 557 18.85 -10.23 -1.37
C THR A 557 19.79 -10.76 -0.28
N GLY A 558 19.68 -12.04 0.10
CA GLY A 558 20.60 -12.64 1.06
C GLY A 558 20.06 -13.89 1.74
N ARG A 559 20.82 -14.35 2.73
CA ARG A 559 20.52 -15.51 3.55
C ARG A 559 20.30 -15.10 5.00
N THR A 560 19.21 -15.56 5.59
CA THR A 560 18.89 -15.34 7.01
C THR A 560 18.67 -16.69 7.70
N VAL A 561 19.28 -16.88 8.87
CA VAL A 561 19.01 -18.03 9.74
C VAL A 561 17.86 -17.69 10.68
N VAL A 562 16.92 -18.61 10.82
CA VAL A 562 15.68 -18.44 11.57
C VAL A 562 15.49 -19.62 12.52
N SER A 563 15.19 -19.34 13.78
CA SER A 563 14.69 -20.33 14.73
C SER A 563 13.18 -20.51 14.56
N ILE A 564 12.72 -21.75 14.53
CA ILE A 564 11.31 -22.10 14.47
C ILE A 564 10.60 -21.57 15.71
N VAL A 565 9.51 -20.85 15.49
CA VAL A 565 8.55 -20.47 16.53
C VAL A 565 7.27 -21.21 16.22
N ALA A 566 6.72 -21.95 17.17
CA ALA A 566 5.45 -22.67 17.03
C ALA A 566 4.66 -22.56 18.33
N VAL A 567 3.34 -22.55 18.21
CA VAL A 567 2.42 -22.69 19.35
C VAL A 567 1.66 -24.00 19.25
N ASP A 568 1.22 -24.55 20.38
CA ASP A 568 0.54 -25.85 20.44
C ASP A 568 -0.72 -25.91 19.55
N ASP A 569 -1.41 -24.78 19.38
CA ASP A 569 -2.58 -24.65 18.51
C ASP A 569 -2.26 -24.91 17.03
N GLU A 570 -1.13 -24.40 16.53
CA GLU A 570 -0.71 -24.64 15.13
C GLU A 570 -0.51 -26.14 14.91
N TRP A 571 0.12 -26.79 15.89
CA TRP A 571 0.33 -28.25 15.89
C TRP A 571 -0.96 -29.04 16.00
N ALA A 572 -1.92 -28.59 16.78
CA ALA A 572 -3.24 -29.21 16.87
C ALA A 572 -3.93 -29.21 15.50
N ILE A 573 -3.95 -28.05 14.82
CA ILE A 573 -4.58 -27.88 13.50
C ILE A 573 -3.88 -28.74 12.45
N ILE A 574 -2.54 -28.71 12.37
CA ILE A 574 -1.76 -29.52 11.42
C ILE A 574 -2.09 -31.01 11.56
N ASN A 575 -2.32 -31.48 12.79
CA ASN A 575 -2.64 -32.88 13.10
C ASN A 575 -4.15 -33.20 13.10
N GLY A 576 -5.00 -32.28 12.64
CA GLY A 576 -6.44 -32.50 12.47
C GLY A 576 -7.30 -32.35 13.71
N ARG A 577 -6.75 -31.76 14.79
CA ARG A 577 -7.54 -31.32 15.94
C ARG A 577 -8.01 -29.88 15.69
N ARG A 578 -9.27 -29.58 16.00
CA ARG A 578 -9.74 -28.19 15.94
C ARG A 578 -8.91 -27.34 16.92
N GLY A 579 -8.30 -26.27 16.43
CA GLY A 579 -7.66 -25.26 17.28
C GLY A 579 -8.67 -24.66 18.26
N SER A 580 -8.21 -24.07 19.36
CA SER A 580 -9.10 -23.44 20.33
C SER A 580 -9.95 -22.37 19.63
N ALA A 581 -11.28 -22.51 19.66
CA ALA A 581 -12.21 -21.55 19.07
C ALA A 581 -12.31 -20.24 19.87
N GLU A 582 -11.70 -20.20 21.05
CA GLU A 582 -11.74 -19.04 21.93
C GLU A 582 -10.71 -17.99 21.46
N PRO A 583 -11.13 -16.73 21.22
CA PRO A 583 -10.19 -15.63 21.00
C PRO A 583 -9.21 -15.56 22.17
N PRO A 584 -8.02 -14.95 21.99
CA PRO A 584 -7.07 -14.83 23.09
C PRO A 584 -7.79 -14.27 24.31
N ARG A 585 -7.92 -15.08 25.37
CA ARG A 585 -8.29 -14.55 26.68
C ARG A 585 -7.23 -13.50 26.98
N THR A 586 -7.61 -12.23 26.99
CA THR A 586 -6.86 -11.23 27.74
C THR A 586 -6.62 -11.86 29.09
N ALA A 587 -5.36 -12.06 29.46
CA ALA A 587 -4.99 -12.78 30.67
C ALA A 587 -5.77 -12.17 31.85
N GLN A 588 -6.87 -12.81 32.23
CA GLN A 588 -7.53 -12.60 33.50
C GLN A 588 -6.54 -13.10 34.52
N GLY A 589 -5.84 -12.16 35.15
CA GLY A 589 -5.08 -12.36 36.39
C GLY A 589 -4.55 -13.77 36.60
N ALA A 590 -3.72 -14.29 35.69
CA ALA A 590 -2.79 -15.32 36.10
C ALA A 590 -1.84 -14.61 37.05
N HIS A 591 -2.04 -14.81 38.34
CA HIS A 591 -1.14 -14.41 39.39
C HIS A 591 0.21 -15.08 39.10
N LEU A 592 1.03 -14.46 38.26
CA LEU A 592 2.44 -14.74 38.15
C LEU A 592 2.97 -14.48 39.57
N ALA A 593 3.41 -15.54 40.23
CA ALA A 593 4.20 -15.39 41.43
C ALA A 593 5.33 -14.38 41.12
N PRO A 594 5.54 -13.37 41.97
CA PRO A 594 6.49 -12.32 41.68
C PRO A 594 7.87 -12.93 41.50
N VAL A 595 8.39 -12.84 40.28
CA VAL A 595 9.83 -12.97 40.04
C VAL A 595 10.44 -11.79 40.78
N HIS A 596 11.12 -12.06 41.89
CA HIS A 596 11.92 -11.07 42.60
C HIS A 596 12.92 -10.46 41.62
N ALA A 597 12.62 -9.24 41.17
CA ALA A 597 13.61 -8.37 40.57
C ALA A 597 14.58 -7.97 41.68
N ALA A 598 15.84 -8.39 41.58
CA ALA A 598 16.92 -7.79 42.34
C ALA A 598 16.96 -6.28 42.01
N PRO A 599 16.94 -5.38 43.00
CA PRO A 599 16.91 -3.96 42.72
C PRO A 599 18.26 -3.49 42.15
N LEU A 600 18.21 -2.87 40.98
CA LEU A 600 19.27 -1.99 40.47
C LEU A 600 19.38 -0.78 41.41
N ALA A 601 20.40 -0.79 42.26
CA ALA A 601 20.74 0.34 43.11
C ALA A 601 21.34 1.48 42.26
N ASN A 602 20.57 2.56 42.09
CA ASN A 602 21.09 3.84 41.62
C ASN A 602 22.00 4.45 42.69
N ALA A 603 23.30 4.49 42.42
CA ALA A 603 24.27 5.22 43.20
C ALA A 603 24.19 6.72 42.86
N TYR A 604 23.66 7.51 43.79
CA TYR A 604 24.08 8.89 44.02
C TYR A 604 24.52 9.00 45.48
N PRO A 605 25.67 9.64 45.78
CA PRO A 605 26.27 9.62 47.12
C PRO A 605 25.48 10.50 48.09
N THR A 606 25.03 9.90 49.20
CA THR A 606 24.53 10.62 50.37
C THR A 606 25.69 11.08 51.27
N PRO A 607 25.58 12.24 51.93
CA PRO A 607 26.66 12.81 52.74
C PRO A 607 26.89 12.00 54.02
N VAL A 608 28.17 11.74 54.31
CA VAL A 608 28.64 10.98 55.47
C VAL A 608 28.38 11.76 56.77
N PRO A 609 27.65 11.21 57.76
CA PRO A 609 27.58 11.79 59.10
C PRO A 609 28.91 11.56 59.85
N PRO A 610 29.36 12.51 60.70
CA PRO A 610 30.67 12.45 61.34
C PRO A 610 30.78 11.27 62.30
N ALA A 611 31.95 10.63 62.29
CA ALA A 611 32.26 9.44 63.09
C ALA A 611 32.21 9.73 64.62
N PRO A 612 31.77 8.76 65.44
CA PRO A 612 31.78 8.90 66.89
C PRO A 612 33.20 8.95 67.45
N VAL A 613 33.43 9.87 68.38
CA VAL A 613 34.70 10.10 69.08
C VAL A 613 35.04 8.89 69.98
N PRO A 614 36.24 8.29 69.87
CA PRO A 614 36.66 7.20 70.75
C PRO A 614 36.98 7.71 72.17
N PRO A 615 36.71 6.92 73.23
CA PRO A 615 37.02 7.31 74.60
C PRO A 615 38.55 7.37 74.82
N PRO A 616 39.02 8.25 75.73
CA PRO A 616 40.45 8.47 75.95
C PRO A 616 41.15 7.25 76.57
N PRO A 617 42.45 7.05 76.30
CA PRO A 617 43.22 5.92 76.81
C PRO A 617 43.35 5.99 78.34
N ARG A 618 43.11 4.87 79.02
CA ARG A 618 43.53 4.69 80.42
C ARG A 618 45.06 4.71 80.46
N ARG A 619 45.62 5.60 81.29
CA ARG A 619 47.04 5.55 81.68
C ARG A 619 47.31 4.25 82.43
N ALA A 620 48.50 3.70 82.18
CA ALA A 620 49.04 2.51 82.81
C ALA A 620 49.11 2.65 84.33
N ASP A 621 48.87 1.52 85.01
CA ASP A 621 49.75 0.99 86.06
C ASP A 621 49.95 -0.50 85.80
#